data_AF-A0A2V9WEB9-F1
#
_entry.id   AF-A0A2V9WEB9-F1
#
_cell.length_a   1.000
_cell.length_b   1.000
_cell.length_c   1.000
_cell.angle_alpha   90.00
_cell.angle_beta   90.00
_cell.angle_gamma   90.00
#
_symmetry.space_group_name_H-M   'P 1'
#
loop_
_entity.id
_entity.type
_entity.pdbx_description
1 polymer ?
#
loop_
_entity_poly.entity_id
_entity_poly.type
_entity_poly.pdbx_seq_one_letter_code
_entity_poly.pdbx_strand_id
1 'polypeptide(L)'
;VFSAVVQSLVNEKKIEVAGELVRLPGRGVVMKDEESEAKKTIETAFASAGLKVPAIKDVLAGLKVDKSRAQKIVTLLLREKLLIKISEELVFHHSALERLRREMASYKMKSPKIDVTRFKELTGVSRKYAIPLLEYLDRERVTRRVGDERVIL
;
A
#
# COMPACT_ATOMS: atom_id res chain seq x y z
N VAL A 1 -6.87 -0.25 47.99
CA VAL A 1 -6.06 -1.49 48.14
C VAL A 1 -5.55 -2.01 46.80
N PHE A 2 -6.41 -2.23 45.79
CA PHE A 2 -6.02 -2.71 44.45
C PHE A 2 -4.97 -1.82 43.74
N SER A 3 -5.16 -0.50 43.75
CA SER A 3 -4.24 0.48 43.15
C SER A 3 -2.85 0.49 43.78
N ALA A 4 -2.74 0.23 45.09
CA ALA A 4 -1.44 0.16 45.77
C ALA A 4 -0.63 -1.09 45.37
N VAL A 5 -1.32 -2.22 45.17
CA VAL A 5 -0.70 -3.47 44.70
C VAL A 5 -0.22 -3.34 43.26
N VAL A 6 -1.03 -2.73 42.39
CA VAL A 6 -0.64 -2.43 40.99
C VAL A 6 0.57 -1.50 40.95
N GLN A 7 0.60 -0.44 41.76
CA GLN A 7 1.75 0.47 41.81
C GLN A 7 3.04 -0.21 42.29
N SER A 8 2.95 -1.13 43.25
CA SER A 8 4.11 -1.92 43.72
C SER A 8 4.66 -2.81 42.60
N LEU A 9 3.79 -3.46 41.83
CA LEU A 9 4.18 -4.32 40.71
C LEU A 9 4.75 -3.53 39.52
N VAL A 10 4.32 -2.27 39.32
CA VAL A 10 4.93 -1.33 38.35
C VAL A 10 6.34 -0.92 38.80
N ASN A 11 6.50 -0.59 40.09
CA ASN A 11 7.81 -0.23 40.66
C ASN A 11 8.80 -1.41 40.63
N GLU A 12 8.32 -2.64 40.75
CA GLU A 12 9.09 -3.87 40.55
C GLU A 12 9.38 -4.21 39.07
N LYS A 13 8.97 -3.35 38.11
CA LYS A 13 9.06 -3.58 36.65
C LYS A 13 8.43 -4.90 36.18
N LYS A 14 7.45 -5.44 36.90
CA LYS A 14 6.75 -6.68 36.51
C LYS A 14 5.53 -6.43 35.63
N ILE A 15 5.01 -5.20 35.64
CA ILE A 15 3.89 -4.75 34.81
C ILE A 15 4.11 -3.31 34.35
N GLU A 16 3.63 -2.97 33.15
CA GLU A 16 3.43 -1.61 32.66
C GLU A 16 1.93 -1.32 32.63
N VAL A 17 1.54 -0.11 33.06
CA VAL A 17 0.15 0.34 32.99
C VAL A 17 0.04 1.39 31.89
N ALA A 18 -0.84 1.16 30.92
CA ALA A 18 -1.15 2.11 29.85
C ALA A 18 -2.65 2.41 29.86
N GLY A 19 -3.05 3.49 30.55
CA GLY A 19 -4.47 3.81 30.79
C GLY A 19 -5.12 2.78 31.73
N GLU A 20 -6.24 2.19 31.31
CA GLU A 20 -6.96 1.15 32.09
C GLU A 20 -6.43 -0.28 31.87
N LEU A 21 -5.41 -0.46 31.03
CA LEU A 21 -4.84 -1.77 30.70
C LEU A 21 -3.52 -2.02 31.46
N VAL A 22 -3.48 -3.11 32.22
CA VAL A 22 -2.27 -3.65 32.86
C VAL A 22 -1.64 -4.70 31.95
N ARG A 23 -0.39 -4.51 31.53
CA ARG A 23 0.33 -5.42 30.62
C ARG A 23 1.70 -5.81 31.18
N LEU A 24 2.22 -6.97 30.78
CA LEU A 24 3.62 -7.33 31.05
C LEU A 24 4.56 -6.37 30.29
N PRO A 25 5.64 -5.87 30.92
CA PRO A 25 6.58 -4.95 30.28
C PRO A 25 7.28 -5.66 29.12
N GLY A 26 7.50 -4.93 28.02
CA GLY A 26 8.19 -5.43 26.83
C GLY A 26 7.32 -6.22 25.83
N ARG A 27 6.29 -6.93 26.28
CA ARG A 27 5.46 -7.77 25.38
C ARG A 27 4.71 -6.96 24.31
N GLY A 28 4.32 -5.72 24.63
CA GLY A 28 3.62 -4.83 23.70
C GLY A 28 4.51 -3.84 22.95
N VAL A 29 5.79 -3.71 23.32
CA VAL A 29 6.74 -2.81 22.65
C VAL A 29 7.38 -3.55 21.47
N VAL A 30 7.91 -4.76 21.70
CA VAL A 30 8.48 -5.61 20.64
C VAL A 30 7.46 -5.92 19.55
N MET A 31 6.20 -6.20 19.91
CA MET A 31 5.13 -6.44 18.91
C MET A 31 4.80 -5.20 18.07
N LYS A 32 4.83 -3.99 18.64
CA LYS A 32 4.64 -2.75 17.88
C LYS A 32 5.82 -2.47 16.95
N ASP A 33 7.03 -2.82 17.38
CA ASP A 33 8.23 -2.67 16.58
C ASP A 33 8.21 -3.64 15.38
N GLU A 34 7.84 -4.91 15.58
CA GLU A 34 7.65 -5.89 14.50
C GLU A 34 6.59 -5.46 13.47
N GLU A 35 5.46 -4.91 13.93
CA GLU A 35 4.41 -4.40 13.04
C GLU A 35 4.87 -3.16 12.26
N SER A 36 5.61 -2.26 12.89
CA SER A 36 6.19 -1.07 12.27
C SER A 36 7.23 -1.44 11.21
N GLU A 37 8.10 -2.41 11.50
CA GLU A 37 9.05 -2.95 10.53
C GLU A 37 8.34 -3.62 9.37
N ALA A 38 7.37 -4.50 9.63
CA ALA A 38 6.58 -5.15 8.59
C ALA A 38 5.84 -4.13 7.71
N LYS A 39 5.27 -3.07 8.30
CA LYS A 39 4.65 -1.95 7.55
C LYS A 39 5.65 -1.31 6.59
N LYS A 40 6.84 -0.94 7.07
CA LYS A 40 7.89 -0.34 6.25
C LYS A 40 8.36 -1.28 5.14
N THR A 41 8.52 -2.57 5.44
CA THR A 41 8.92 -3.58 4.45
C THR A 41 7.88 -3.71 3.35
N ILE A 42 6.60 -3.81 3.69
CA ILE A 42 5.50 -3.86 2.71
C ILE A 42 5.51 -2.60 1.85
N GLU A 43 5.51 -1.42 2.48
CA GLU A 43 5.49 -0.14 1.78
C GLU A 43 6.67 -0.03 0.79
N THR A 44 7.89 -0.34 1.24
CA THR A 44 9.10 -0.31 0.42
C THR A 44 9.03 -1.30 -0.74
N ALA A 45 8.51 -2.52 -0.51
CA ALA A 45 8.33 -3.51 -1.56
C ALA A 45 7.39 -3.01 -2.67
N PHE A 46 6.24 -2.43 -2.31
CA PHE A 46 5.32 -1.86 -3.29
C PHE A 46 5.88 -0.59 -3.97
N ALA A 47 6.62 0.26 -3.24
CA ALA A 47 7.20 1.48 -3.79
C ALA A 47 8.31 1.19 -4.82
N SER A 48 9.17 0.21 -4.53
CA SER A 48 10.28 -0.22 -5.39
C SER A 48 9.81 -0.98 -6.63
N ALA A 49 8.73 -1.76 -6.54
CA ALA A 49 8.17 -2.49 -7.67
C ALA A 49 7.54 -1.58 -8.75
N GLY A 50 7.13 -0.37 -8.39
CA GLY A 50 6.56 0.61 -9.32
C GLY A 50 5.26 0.12 -9.95
N LEU A 51 5.20 0.04 -11.29
CA LEU A 51 4.04 -0.46 -12.02
C LEU A 51 4.10 -1.96 -12.35
N LYS A 52 5.24 -2.63 -12.08
CA LYS A 52 5.41 -4.08 -12.25
C LYS A 52 5.24 -4.76 -10.90
N VAL A 53 4.06 -4.59 -10.31
CA VAL A 53 3.85 -5.00 -8.92
C VAL A 53 3.79 -6.53 -8.81
N PRO A 54 4.50 -7.13 -7.84
CA PRO A 54 4.30 -8.55 -7.49
C PRO A 54 2.88 -8.80 -6.99
N ALA A 55 2.41 -10.05 -7.04
CA ALA A 55 1.12 -10.35 -6.43
C ALA A 55 1.20 -10.06 -4.91
N ILE A 56 0.13 -9.50 -4.33
CA ILE A 56 0.07 -9.21 -2.89
C ILE A 56 0.45 -10.45 -2.08
N LYS A 57 0.02 -11.63 -2.53
CA LYS A 57 0.31 -12.92 -1.89
C LYS A 57 1.81 -13.20 -1.79
N ASP A 58 2.58 -12.83 -2.81
CA ASP A 58 4.03 -13.06 -2.84
C ASP A 58 4.75 -12.11 -1.86
N VAL A 59 4.32 -10.85 -1.80
CA VAL A 59 4.84 -9.88 -0.83
C VAL A 59 4.53 -10.33 0.60
N LEU A 60 3.31 -10.83 0.83
CA LEU A 60 2.88 -11.32 2.14
C LEU A 60 3.62 -12.60 2.56
N ALA A 61 3.96 -13.48 1.62
CA ALA A 61 4.68 -14.73 1.90
C ALA A 61 6.13 -14.52 2.35
N GLY A 62 6.76 -13.40 1.96
CA GLY A 62 8.14 -13.06 2.35
C GLY A 62 8.28 -12.40 3.72
N LEU A 63 7.19 -12.16 4.45
CA LEU A 63 7.21 -11.46 5.73
C LEU A 63 7.38 -12.42 6.91
N LYS A 64 8.06 -11.93 7.97
CA LYS A 64 8.23 -12.67 9.23
C LYS A 64 6.99 -12.64 10.14
N VAL A 65 5.93 -11.93 9.73
CA VAL A 65 4.67 -11.82 10.47
C VAL A 65 3.64 -12.83 9.96
N ASP A 66 2.74 -13.28 10.82
CA ASP A 66 1.66 -14.18 10.37
C ASP A 66 0.71 -13.50 9.38
N LYS A 67 0.04 -14.33 8.58
CA LYS A 67 -0.83 -13.87 7.49
C LYS A 67 -1.95 -12.93 7.95
N SER A 68 -2.52 -13.15 9.14
CA SER A 68 -3.61 -12.33 9.66
C SER A 68 -3.11 -10.92 10.00
N ARG A 69 -1.96 -10.82 10.67
CA ARG A 69 -1.31 -9.53 10.95
C ARG A 69 -0.88 -8.82 9.67
N ALA A 70 -0.25 -9.51 8.75
CA ALA A 70 0.17 -8.93 7.48
C ALA A 70 -1.02 -8.35 6.68
N GLN A 71 -2.17 -9.04 6.71
CA GLN A 71 -3.40 -8.57 6.06
C GLN A 71 -4.00 -7.33 6.75
N LYS A 72 -3.92 -7.25 8.09
CA LYS A 72 -4.30 -6.02 8.82
C LYS A 72 -3.41 -4.84 8.45
N ILE A 73 -2.10 -5.05 8.30
CA ILE A 73 -1.15 -4.01 7.90
C ILE A 73 -1.45 -3.52 6.47
N VAL A 74 -1.69 -4.43 5.52
CA VAL A 74 -2.10 -4.04 4.16
C VAL A 74 -3.42 -3.25 4.19
N THR A 75 -4.39 -3.70 5.00
CA THR A 75 -5.67 -2.99 5.16
C THR A 75 -5.46 -1.57 5.70
N LEU A 76 -4.55 -1.40 6.67
CA LEU A 76 -4.17 -0.10 7.20
C LEU A 76 -3.54 0.79 6.11
N LEU A 77 -2.58 0.26 5.36
CA LEU A 77 -1.91 0.99 4.27
C LEU A 77 -2.86 1.41 3.15
N LEU A 78 -3.88 0.59 2.86
CA LEU A 78 -4.97 0.93 1.92
C LEU A 78 -5.86 2.05 2.47
N ARG A 79 -6.19 2.01 3.77
CA ARG A 79 -6.97 3.08 4.44
C ARG A 79 -6.20 4.41 4.47
N GLU A 80 -4.90 4.35 4.69
CA GLU A 80 -4.00 5.51 4.66
C GLU A 80 -3.70 6.02 3.24
N LYS A 81 -4.22 5.34 2.20
CA LYS A 81 -3.97 5.63 0.77
C LYS A 81 -2.49 5.59 0.35
N LEU A 82 -1.61 5.01 1.17
CA LEU A 82 -0.23 4.70 0.76
C LEU A 82 -0.22 3.60 -0.29
N LEU A 83 -1.11 2.63 -0.13
CA LEU A 83 -1.44 1.66 -1.15
C LEU A 83 -2.80 1.98 -1.76
N ILE A 84 -2.94 1.76 -3.05
CA ILE A 84 -4.17 1.98 -3.82
C ILE A 84 -4.53 0.67 -4.51
N LYS A 85 -5.72 0.15 -4.18
CA LYS A 85 -6.28 -1.05 -4.81
C LYS A 85 -6.93 -0.66 -6.14
N ILE A 86 -6.37 -1.15 -7.23
CA ILE A 86 -6.86 -0.91 -8.60
C ILE A 86 -7.88 -1.99 -8.98
N SER A 87 -7.59 -3.24 -8.61
CA SER A 87 -8.46 -4.42 -8.79
C SER A 87 -8.25 -5.43 -7.65
N GLU A 88 -8.97 -6.55 -7.64
CA GLU A 88 -8.81 -7.61 -6.63
C GLU A 88 -7.37 -8.13 -6.48
N GLU A 89 -6.63 -8.20 -7.58
CA GLU A 89 -5.26 -8.72 -7.59
C GLU A 89 -4.19 -7.62 -7.63
N LEU A 90 -4.57 -6.38 -7.94
CA LEU A 90 -3.62 -5.31 -8.21
C LEU A 90 -3.73 -4.19 -7.18
N VAL A 91 -2.68 -4.08 -6.36
CA VAL A 91 -2.47 -2.98 -5.43
C VAL A 91 -1.16 -2.30 -5.81
N PHE A 92 -1.15 -0.97 -5.86
CA PHE A 92 0.04 -0.20 -6.21
C PHE A 92 0.36 0.76 -5.09
N HIS A 93 1.64 1.12 -4.96
CA HIS A 93 2.00 2.25 -4.13
C HIS A 93 1.54 3.56 -4.77
N HIS A 94 1.02 4.49 -3.96
CA HIS A 94 0.56 5.79 -4.43
C HIS A 94 1.62 6.53 -5.27
N SER A 95 2.89 6.48 -4.86
CA SER A 95 3.99 7.13 -5.59
C SER A 95 4.23 6.56 -7.01
N ALA A 96 3.88 5.30 -7.26
CA ALA A 96 3.95 4.71 -8.59
C ALA A 96 2.85 5.27 -9.50
N LEU A 97 1.64 5.43 -8.96
CA LEU A 97 0.51 6.02 -9.68
C LEU A 97 0.71 7.51 -9.94
N GLU A 98 1.31 8.25 -9.00
CA GLU A 98 1.67 9.66 -9.25
C GLU A 98 2.73 9.81 -10.35
N ARG A 99 3.72 8.91 -10.41
CA ARG A 99 4.65 8.87 -11.55
C ARG A 99 3.93 8.61 -12.86
N LEU A 100 3.02 7.64 -12.89
CA LEU A 100 2.20 7.35 -14.07
C LEU A 100 1.38 8.58 -14.52
N ARG A 101 0.76 9.31 -13.59
CA ARG A 101 0.01 10.54 -13.91
C ARG A 101 0.92 11.60 -14.53
N ARG A 102 2.15 11.76 -14.03
CA ARG A 102 3.14 12.66 -14.63
C ARG A 102 3.57 12.21 -16.02
N GLU A 103 3.78 10.92 -16.24
CA GLU A 103 4.10 10.37 -17.58
C GLU A 103 2.96 10.63 -18.57
N MET A 104 1.71 10.47 -18.14
CA MET A 104 0.53 10.79 -18.95
C MET A 104 0.45 12.28 -19.31
N ALA A 105 0.69 13.17 -18.35
CA ALA A 105 0.73 14.61 -18.60
C ALA A 105 1.86 14.99 -19.58
N SER A 106 3.05 14.41 -19.41
CA SER A 106 4.17 14.60 -20.34
C SER A 106 3.86 14.06 -21.74
N TYR A 107 3.18 12.91 -21.82
CA TYR A 107 2.79 12.33 -23.12
C TYR A 107 1.70 13.16 -23.82
N LYS A 108 0.80 13.79 -23.07
CA LYS A 108 -0.24 14.69 -23.60
C LYS A 108 0.34 15.80 -24.47
N MET A 109 1.53 16.31 -24.14
CA MET A 109 2.24 17.32 -24.94
C MET A 109 2.63 16.81 -26.34
N LYS A 110 2.75 15.50 -26.53
CA LYS A 110 3.07 14.85 -27.80
C LYS A 110 1.82 14.40 -28.54
N SER A 111 0.87 13.80 -27.82
CA SER A 111 -0.41 13.38 -28.36
C SER A 111 -1.49 13.50 -27.29
N PRO A 112 -2.62 14.19 -27.55
CA PRO A 112 -3.72 14.29 -26.61
C PRO A 112 -4.51 12.98 -26.46
N LYS A 113 -4.24 11.99 -27.31
CA LYS A 113 -4.87 10.67 -27.32
C LYS A 113 -3.86 9.57 -27.11
N ILE A 114 -4.29 8.50 -26.43
CA ILE A 114 -3.50 7.30 -26.21
C ILE A 114 -4.37 6.06 -26.39
N ASP A 115 -3.86 5.07 -27.10
CA ASP A 115 -4.46 3.74 -27.20
C ASP A 115 -3.79 2.77 -26.21
N VAL A 116 -4.35 1.56 -26.09
CA VAL A 116 -3.82 0.55 -25.16
C VAL A 116 -2.41 0.10 -25.59
N THR A 117 -2.12 0.08 -26.89
CA THR A 117 -0.81 -0.33 -27.42
C THR A 117 0.28 0.62 -26.98
N ARG A 118 0.08 1.91 -27.21
CA ARG A 118 1.01 2.97 -26.84
C ARG A 118 1.14 3.11 -25.33
N PHE A 119 0.07 2.91 -24.58
CA PHE A 119 0.15 2.89 -23.12
C PHE A 119 1.09 1.79 -22.60
N LYS A 120 1.04 0.58 -23.17
CA LYS A 120 1.97 -0.51 -22.81
C LYS A 120 3.40 -0.17 -23.17
N GLU A 121 3.64 0.44 -24.33
CA GLU A 121 4.99 0.87 -24.73
C GLU A 121 5.54 1.94 -23.79
N LEU A 122 4.71 2.90 -23.37
CA LEU A 122 5.09 3.97 -22.46
C LEU A 122 5.47 3.43 -21.07
N THR A 123 4.63 2.54 -20.53
CA THR A 123 4.73 2.07 -19.14
C THR A 123 5.51 0.77 -18.97
N GLY A 124 5.75 0.04 -20.06
CA GLY A 124 6.45 -1.26 -20.06
C GLY A 124 5.70 -2.38 -19.33
N VAL A 125 4.38 -2.22 -19.09
CA VAL A 125 3.56 -3.22 -18.38
C VAL A 125 2.86 -4.16 -19.36
N SER A 126 2.55 -5.39 -18.90
CA SER A 126 1.78 -6.34 -19.69
C SER A 126 0.29 -5.96 -19.78
N ARG A 127 -0.46 -6.60 -20.70
CA ARG A 127 -1.90 -6.38 -20.87
C ARG A 127 -2.70 -6.58 -19.58
N LYS A 128 -2.27 -7.54 -18.73
CA LYS A 128 -2.89 -7.83 -17.43
C LYS A 128 -2.94 -6.57 -16.54
N TYR A 129 -1.95 -5.69 -16.64
CA TYR A 129 -1.85 -4.47 -15.83
C TYR A 129 -2.34 -3.22 -16.57
N ALA A 130 -2.19 -3.18 -17.90
CA ALA A 130 -2.51 -2.00 -18.69
C ALA A 130 -3.99 -1.59 -18.62
N ILE A 131 -4.92 -2.55 -18.80
CA ILE A 131 -6.36 -2.24 -18.82
C ILE A 131 -6.84 -1.72 -17.46
N PRO A 132 -6.55 -2.39 -16.32
CA PRO A 132 -6.97 -1.89 -15.00
C PRO A 132 -6.38 -0.53 -14.65
N LEU A 133 -5.12 -0.27 -15.04
CA LEU A 133 -4.49 1.05 -14.83
C LEU A 133 -5.18 2.14 -15.67
N LEU A 134 -5.50 1.86 -16.93
CA LEU A 134 -6.24 2.80 -17.78
C LEU A 134 -7.65 3.08 -17.23
N GLU A 135 -8.36 2.05 -16.76
CA GLU A 135 -9.67 2.20 -16.11
C GLU A 135 -9.57 3.00 -14.80
N TYR A 136 -8.48 2.85 -14.05
CA TYR A 136 -8.20 3.70 -12.90
C TYR A 136 -7.97 5.16 -13.32
N LEU A 137 -7.14 5.41 -14.33
CA LEU A 137 -6.92 6.77 -14.85
C LEU A 137 -8.22 7.41 -15.36
N ASP A 138 -9.13 6.61 -15.93
CA ASP A 138 -10.46 7.06 -16.32
C ASP A 138 -11.31 7.48 -15.10
N ARG A 139 -11.31 6.66 -14.03
CA ARG A 139 -12.01 6.96 -12.77
C ARG A 139 -11.45 8.22 -12.07
N GLU A 140 -10.13 8.39 -12.11
CA GLU A 140 -9.42 9.54 -11.55
C GLU A 140 -9.50 10.79 -12.44
N ARG A 141 -10.26 10.74 -13.55
CA ARG A 141 -10.39 11.84 -14.52
C ARG A 141 -9.05 12.34 -15.07
N VAL A 142 -8.08 11.44 -15.21
CA VAL A 142 -6.82 11.69 -15.91
C VAL A 142 -6.97 11.36 -17.39
N THR A 143 -7.77 10.36 -17.71
CA THR A 143 -8.13 9.99 -19.07
C THR A 143 -9.63 9.86 -19.23
N ARG A 144 -10.10 9.82 -20.48
CA ARG A 144 -11.49 9.51 -20.82
C ARG A 144 -11.52 8.64 -22.07
N ARG A 145 -12.14 7.47 -21.96
CA ARG A 145 -12.33 6.56 -23.11
C ARG A 145 -13.26 7.17 -24.16
N VAL A 146 -12.83 7.14 -25.40
CA VAL A 146 -13.59 7.56 -26.59
C VAL A 146 -13.35 6.51 -27.68
N GLY A 147 -14.31 5.59 -27.86
CA GLY A 147 -14.14 4.42 -28.72
C GLY A 147 -13.05 3.49 -28.20
N ASP A 148 -12.07 3.21 -29.05
CA ASP A 148 -10.93 2.32 -28.75
C ASP A 148 -9.71 3.06 -28.16
N GLU A 149 -9.77 4.39 -28.13
CA GLU A 149 -8.72 5.25 -27.59
C GLU A 149 -9.17 5.96 -26.31
N ARG A 150 -8.22 6.64 -25.66
CA ARG A 150 -8.46 7.53 -24.53
C ARG A 150 -7.93 8.92 -24.82
N VAL A 151 -8.71 9.93 -24.49
CA VAL A 151 -8.27 11.32 -24.45
C VAL A 151 -7.65 11.58 -23.08
N ILE A 152 -6.48 12.22 -23.05
CA ILE A 152 -5.82 12.64 -21.81
C ILE A 152 -6.37 14.01 -21.43
N LEU A 153 -6.93 14.11 -20.21
CA LEU A 153 -7.66 15.29 -19.74
C LEU A 153 -6.75 16.41 -19.27
#